data_AF-A0A0R3MNB7-F1
#
_entry.id   AF-A0A0R3MNB7-F1
#
_cell.length_a   1.000
_cell.length_b   1.000
_cell.length_c   1.000
_cell.angle_alpha   90.00
_cell.angle_beta   90.00
_cell.angle_gamma   90.00
#
_symmetry.space_group_name_H-M   'P 1'
#
loop_
_entity.id
_entity.type
_entity.pdbx_description
1 polymer ?
#
loop_
_entity_poly.entity_id
_entity_poly.type
_entity_poly.pdbx_seq_one_letter_code
_entity_poly.pdbx_strand_id
1 'polypeptide(L)'
;MLFLSYAYRFLSNFVFLALVYFALNFLEKYQHRVVVAVLVLVYAGMHAASALRSFHFFQRIERLELEARRLVAALGEGPSSTSTRKQVIAEVSGLRQAGEIKAYIDLLFLAIVILLCIAKIVAN
;
A
#
# COMPACT_ATOMS: atom_id res chain seq x y z
N MET A 1 -10.28 -14.94 5.81
CA MET A 1 -8.87 -14.52 6.06
C MET A 1 -8.51 -13.15 5.47
N LEU A 2 -9.03 -12.79 4.29
CA LEU A 2 -8.69 -11.54 3.60
C LEU A 2 -9.11 -10.28 4.38
N PHE A 3 -10.34 -10.25 4.90
CA PHE A 3 -10.86 -9.15 5.72
C PHE A 3 -10.05 -8.93 7.01
N LEU A 4 -9.64 -10.01 7.69
CA LEU A 4 -8.80 -9.93 8.88
C LEU A 4 -7.42 -9.35 8.57
N SER A 5 -6.86 -9.67 7.41
CA SER A 5 -5.59 -9.08 6.96
C SER A 5 -5.72 -7.58 6.68
N TYR A 6 -6.86 -7.12 6.13
CA TYR A 6 -7.13 -5.70 5.96
C TYR A 6 -7.33 -4.98 7.30
N ALA A 7 -8.11 -5.56 8.21
CA ALA A 7 -8.33 -5.02 9.54
C ALA A 7 -7.01 -4.90 10.32
N TYR A 8 -6.15 -5.92 10.26
CA TYR A 8 -4.83 -5.88 10.88
C TYR A 8 -3.97 -4.75 10.29
N ARG A 9 -3.92 -4.62 8.96
CA ARG A 9 -3.13 -3.57 8.28
C ARG A 9 -3.65 -2.18 8.63
N PHE A 10 -4.97 -2.00 8.66
CA PHE A 10 -5.58 -0.75 9.07
C PHE A 10 -5.22 -0.42 10.52
N LEU A 11 -5.40 -1.36 11.45
CA LEU A 11 -5.13 -1.15 12.87
C LEU A 11 -3.64 -0.87 13.13
N SER A 12 -2.73 -1.58 12.47
CA SER A 12 -1.28 -1.34 12.62
C SER A 12 -0.88 0.07 12.17
N ASN A 13 -1.40 0.52 11.02
CA ASN A 13 -1.12 1.87 10.53
C ASN A 13 -1.80 2.95 11.36
N PHE A 14 -3.00 2.67 11.88
CA PHE A 14 -3.70 3.56 12.80
C PHE A 14 -2.93 3.75 14.12
N VAL A 15 -2.40 2.67 14.69
CA VAL A 15 -1.56 2.73 15.89
C VAL A 15 -0.29 3.53 15.62
N PHE A 16 0.34 3.36 14.45
CA PHE A 16 1.50 4.17 14.05
C PHE A 16 1.15 5.66 13.96
N LEU A 17 0.03 6.00 13.31
CA LEU A 17 -0.47 7.37 13.23
C LEU A 17 -0.73 7.96 14.63
N ALA A 18 -1.38 7.21 15.51
CA ALA A 18 -1.65 7.63 16.88
C ALA A 18 -0.34 7.89 17.66
N LEU A 19 0.65 7.00 17.52
CA LEU A 19 1.96 7.15 18.14
C LEU A 19 2.64 8.45 17.67
N VAL A 20 2.67 8.72 16.37
CA VAL A 20 3.25 9.95 15.82
C VAL A 20 2.49 11.18 16.33
N TYR A 21 1.15 11.14 16.34
CA TYR A 21 0.32 12.23 16.85
C TYR A 21 0.65 12.55 18.30
N PHE A 22 0.66 11.54 19.17
CA PHE A 22 0.96 11.73 20.58
C PHE A 22 2.41 12.18 20.78
N ALA A 23 3.39 11.58 20.12
CA ALA A 23 4.79 11.98 20.22
C ALA A 23 4.97 13.46 19.88
N LEU A 24 4.41 13.92 18.75
CA LEU A 24 4.53 15.32 18.35
C LEU A 24 3.76 16.28 19.26
N ASN A 25 2.70 15.82 19.93
CA ASN A 25 1.94 16.66 20.85
C ASN A 25 2.53 16.73 22.27
N PHE A 26 3.18 15.66 22.74
CA PHE A 26 3.83 15.62 24.05
C PHE A 26 5.19 16.34 24.08
N LEU A 27 5.85 16.49 22.93
CA LEU A 27 7.12 17.23 22.86
C LEU A 27 6.86 18.74 22.95
N GLU A 28 7.11 19.32 24.12
CA GLU A 28 6.93 20.75 24.39
C GLU A 28 7.98 21.63 23.71
N LYS A 29 9.25 21.17 23.66
CA LYS A 29 10.33 21.91 23.00
C LYS A 29 10.23 21.78 21.48
N TYR A 30 10.09 22.92 20.80
CA TYR A 30 10.00 23.00 19.34
C TYR A 30 11.16 22.28 18.65
N GLN A 31 12.41 22.49 19.08
CA GLN A 31 13.58 21.86 18.47
C GLN A 31 13.49 20.33 18.48
N HIS A 32 13.09 19.71 19.60
CA HIS A 32 12.93 18.26 19.67
C HIS A 32 11.76 17.78 18.80
N ARG A 33 10.65 18.52 18.79
CA ARG A 33 9.49 18.19 17.96
C ARG A 33 9.82 18.19 16.47
N VAL A 34 10.55 19.21 16.00
CA VAL A 34 10.98 19.32 14.60
C VAL A 34 11.90 18.19 14.21
N VAL A 35 12.89 17.84 15.07
CA VAL A 35 13.79 16.70 14.81
C VAL A 35 12.99 15.41 14.64
N VAL A 36 12.04 15.13 15.54
CA VAL A 36 11.19 13.94 15.44
C VAL A 36 10.32 13.99 14.18
N ALA A 37 9.70 15.14 13.86
CA ALA A 37 8.88 15.29 12.68
C ALA A 37 9.67 15.07 11.38
N VAL A 38 10.90 15.58 11.28
CA VAL A 38 11.79 15.36 10.13
C VAL A 38 12.17 13.89 10.01
N LEU A 39 12.51 13.22 11.11
CA LEU A 39 12.81 11.78 11.09
C LEU A 39 11.60 10.96 10.61
N VAL A 40 10.40 11.29 11.08
CA VAL A 40 9.15 10.65 10.63
C VAL A 40 8.88 10.93 9.16
N LEU A 41 9.15 12.14 8.66
CA LEU A 41 9.02 12.47 7.23
C LEU A 41 9.99 11.67 6.36
N VAL A 42 11.25 11.48 6.79
CA VAL A 42 12.22 10.64 6.08
C VAL A 42 11.75 9.19 6.05
N TYR A 43 11.31 8.64 7.18
CA TYR A 43 10.72 7.31 7.26
C TYR A 43 9.50 7.18 6.33
N ALA A 44 8.62 8.17 6.32
CA ALA A 44 7.46 8.20 5.45
C ALA A 44 7.85 8.25 3.97
N GLY A 45 8.86 9.03 3.60
CA GLY A 45 9.39 9.07 2.24
C GLY A 45 9.92 7.71 1.77
N MET A 46 10.68 7.02 2.62
CA MET A 46 11.19 5.67 2.30
C MET A 46 10.07 4.65 2.10
N HIS A 47 9.04 4.70 2.95
CA HIS A 47 7.88 3.82 2.83
C HIS A 47 7.02 4.14 1.61
N ALA A 48 6.85 5.42 1.27
CA ALA A 48 6.13 5.83 0.07
C ALA A 48 6.85 5.34 -1.20
N ALA A 49 8.19 5.48 -1.28
CA ALA A 49 8.97 4.98 -2.39
C ALA A 49 8.86 3.45 -2.55
N SER A 50 8.80 2.72 -1.43
CA SER A 50 8.61 1.27 -1.42
C SER A 50 7.20 0.87 -1.92
N ALA A 51 6.16 1.64 -1.55
CA ALA A 51 4.80 1.44 -2.03
C ALA A 51 4.66 1.78 -3.53
N LEU A 52 5.31 2.83 -4.02
CA LEU A 52 5.33 3.14 -5.46
C LEU A 52 5.94 2.01 -6.29
N ARG A 53 6.99 1.36 -5.76
CA ARG A 53 7.61 0.19 -6.40
C ARG A 53 6.64 -0.99 -6.49
N SER A 54 5.83 -1.23 -5.45
CA SER A 54 4.83 -2.31 -5.49
C SER A 54 3.69 -2.01 -6.46
N PHE A 55 3.27 -0.75 -6.61
CA PHE A 55 2.30 -0.35 -7.64
C PHE A 55 2.79 -0.63 -9.06
N HIS A 56 4.06 -0.30 -9.36
CA HIS A 56 4.64 -0.61 -10.66
C HIS A 56 4.71 -2.14 -10.91
N PHE A 57 4.91 -2.94 -9.87
CA PHE A 57 4.84 -4.40 -9.96
C PHE A 57 3.41 -4.89 -10.25
N PHE A 58 2.38 -4.34 -9.60
CA PHE A 58 0.99 -4.68 -9.89
C PHE A 58 0.57 -4.31 -11.31
N GLN A 59 1.02 -3.17 -11.83
CA GLN A 59 0.80 -2.78 -13.23
C GLN A 59 1.45 -3.75 -14.22
N ARG A 60 2.62 -4.29 -13.90
CA ARG A 60 3.25 -5.33 -14.73
C ARG A 60 2.43 -6.62 -14.71
N ILE A 61 1.94 -7.04 -13.55
CA ILE A 61 1.04 -8.21 -13.43
C ILE A 61 -0.21 -8.00 -14.27
N GLU A 62 -0.82 -6.81 -14.21
CA GLU A 62 -2.00 -6.49 -15.02
C GLU A 62 -1.76 -6.63 -16.52
N ARG A 63 -0.62 -6.14 -17.03
CA ARG A 63 -0.26 -6.32 -18.45
C ARG A 63 -0.06 -7.79 -18.80
N LEU A 64 0.67 -8.54 -17.96
CA LEU A 64 0.87 -9.98 -18.15
C LEU A 64 -0.44 -10.76 -18.11
N GLU A 65 -1.37 -10.39 -17.24
CA GLU A 65 -2.70 -10.99 -17.16
C GLU A 65 -3.48 -10.79 -18.46
N LEU A 66 -3.42 -9.57 -19.01
CA LEU A 66 -4.10 -9.19 -20.25
C LEU A 66 -3.50 -9.92 -21.46
N GLU A 67 -2.17 -10.01 -21.53
CA GLU A 67 -1.45 -10.78 -22.54
C GLU A 67 -1.77 -12.28 -22.44
N ALA A 68 -1.79 -12.85 -21.23
CA ALA A 68 -2.15 -14.25 -21.01
C ALA A 68 -3.60 -14.54 -21.44
N ARG A 69 -4.55 -13.65 -21.11
CA ARG A 69 -5.94 -13.77 -21.56
C ARG A 69 -6.06 -13.76 -23.09
N ARG A 70 -5.29 -12.90 -23.78
CA ARG A 70 -5.25 -12.83 -25.25
C ARG A 70 -4.65 -14.10 -25.86
N LEU A 71 -3.57 -14.63 -25.29
CA LEU A 71 -2.94 -15.87 -25.74
C LEU A 71 -3.87 -17.08 -25.56
N VAL A 72 -4.59 -17.16 -24.43
CA VAL A 72 -5.61 -18.20 -24.22
C VAL A 72 -6.74 -18.11 -25.25
N ALA A 73 -7.16 -16.90 -25.62
CA ALA A 73 -8.17 -16.71 -26.67
C ALA A 73 -7.66 -17.11 -28.06
N ALA A 74 -6.37 -16.92 -28.35
CA ALA A 74 -5.76 -17.25 -29.63
C ALA A 74 -5.42 -18.75 -29.80
N LEU A 75 -5.14 -19.47 -28.71
CA LEU A 75 -4.58 -20.83 -28.75
C LEU A 75 -5.58 -21.96 -29.02
N GLY A 76 -6.90 -21.72 -29.05
CA GLY A 76 -7.90 -22.71 -29.50
C GLY A 76 -7.83 -24.08 -28.83
N GLU A 77 -7.24 -24.18 -27.63
CA GLU A 77 -7.03 -25.45 -26.94
C GLU A 77 -8.32 -26.00 -26.32
N GLY A 78 -8.33 -27.32 -26.06
CA GLY A 78 -9.49 -28.05 -25.55
C GLY A 78 -10.10 -27.50 -24.25
N PRO A 79 -11.39 -27.82 -23.97
CA PRO A 79 -12.18 -27.19 -22.90
C PRO A 79 -11.60 -27.34 -21.47
N SER A 80 -10.83 -28.39 -21.19
CA SER A 80 -10.24 -28.66 -19.87
C SER A 80 -8.94 -27.87 -19.56
N SER A 81 -8.08 -27.63 -20.57
CA SER A 81 -6.88 -26.79 -20.38
C SER A 81 -7.22 -25.30 -20.35
N THR A 82 -8.37 -24.93 -20.92
CA THR A 82 -8.90 -23.56 -20.92
C THR A 82 -9.52 -23.18 -19.57
N SER A 83 -10.25 -24.09 -18.91
CA SER A 83 -10.87 -23.81 -17.59
C SER A 83 -9.84 -23.62 -16.49
N THR A 84 -8.82 -24.49 -16.45
CA THR A 84 -7.72 -24.42 -15.47
C THR A 84 -6.92 -23.12 -15.60
N ARG A 85 -6.56 -22.69 -16.82
CA ARG A 85 -5.87 -21.41 -17.05
C ARG A 85 -6.74 -20.21 -16.67
N LYS A 86 -8.05 -20.23 -16.98
CA LYS A 86 -8.98 -19.17 -16.57
C LYS A 86 -9.08 -19.05 -15.05
N GLN A 87 -9.05 -20.17 -14.33
CA GLN A 87 -9.06 -20.18 -12.87
C GLN A 87 -7.77 -19.58 -12.28
N VAL A 88 -6.60 -19.95 -12.81
CA VAL A 88 -5.31 -19.38 -12.38
C VAL A 88 -5.27 -17.86 -12.63
N ILE A 89 -5.74 -17.40 -13.80
CA ILE A 89 -5.83 -15.96 -14.11
C ILE A 89 -6.74 -15.25 -13.11
N ALA A 90 -7.89 -15.83 -12.77
CA ALA A 90 -8.80 -15.26 -11.78
C ALA A 90 -8.17 -15.17 -10.39
N GLU A 91 -7.43 -16.20 -9.97
CA GLU A 91 -6.71 -16.20 -8.69
C GLU A 91 -5.61 -15.13 -8.62
N VAL A 92 -4.82 -14.99 -9.69
CA VAL A 92 -3.79 -13.94 -9.80
C VAL A 92 -4.42 -12.55 -9.76
N SER A 93 -5.55 -12.34 -10.45
CA SER A 93 -6.28 -11.06 -10.41
C SER A 93 -6.78 -10.73 -9.00
N GLY A 94 -7.28 -11.73 -8.26
CA GLY A 94 -7.70 -11.57 -6.88
C GLY A 94 -6.55 -11.22 -5.94
N LEU A 95 -5.39 -11.88 -6.11
CA LEU A 95 -4.18 -11.58 -5.35
C LEU A 95 -3.64 -10.18 -5.65
N ARG A 96 -3.68 -9.75 -6.92
CA ARG A 96 -3.29 -8.40 -7.36
C ARG A 96 -4.16 -7.34 -6.68
N GLN A 97 -5.48 -7.45 -6.82
CA GLN A 97 -6.44 -6.51 -6.22
C GLN A 97 -6.28 -6.47 -4.68
N ALA A 98 -6.07 -7.64 -4.06
CA ALA A 98 -5.84 -7.71 -2.63
C ALA A 98 -4.54 -7.00 -2.19
N GLY A 99 -3.48 -7.09 -3.00
CA GLY A 99 -2.22 -6.38 -2.78
C GLY A 99 -2.36 -4.86 -2.97
N GLU A 100 -3.05 -4.43 -4.03
CA GLU A 100 -3.34 -3.02 -4.31
C GLU A 100 -4.09 -2.36 -3.14
N ILE A 101 -5.16 -2.99 -2.64
CA ILE A 101 -5.94 -2.47 -1.51
C ILE A 101 -5.06 -2.26 -0.26
N LYS A 102 -4.15 -3.19 0.05
CA LYS A 102 -3.25 -3.05 1.19
C LYS A 102 -2.28 -1.89 0.99
N ALA A 103 -1.73 -1.73 -0.22
CA ALA A 103 -0.85 -0.63 -0.55
C ALA A 103 -1.56 0.72 -0.45
N TYR A 104 -2.83 0.81 -0.88
CA TYR A 104 -3.65 2.02 -0.71
C TYR A 104 -3.90 2.39 0.75
N ILE A 105 -4.19 1.40 1.60
CA ILE A 105 -4.37 1.61 3.04
C ILE A 105 -3.09 2.22 3.62
N ASP A 106 -1.93 1.63 3.34
CA ASP A 106 -0.65 2.14 3.83
C ASP A 106 -0.39 3.58 3.34
N LEU A 107 -0.62 3.84 2.06
CA LEU A 107 -0.39 5.16 1.46
C LEU A 107 -1.28 6.25 2.08
N LEU A 108 -2.54 5.92 2.40
CA LEU A 108 -3.49 6.83 3.03
C LEU A 108 -2.99 7.24 4.43
N PHE A 109 -2.61 6.27 5.26
CA PHE A 109 -2.09 6.59 6.60
C PHE A 109 -0.78 7.36 6.53
N LEU A 110 0.10 7.02 5.60
CA LEU A 110 1.36 7.70 5.39
C LEU A 110 1.16 9.17 4.98
N ALA A 111 0.19 9.43 4.10
CA ALA A 111 -0.17 10.78 3.71
C ALA A 111 -0.69 11.60 4.90
N ILE A 112 -1.54 11.01 5.75
CA ILE A 112 -2.04 11.68 6.96
C ILE A 112 -0.88 11.98 7.93
N VAL A 113 0.04 11.03 8.13
CA VAL A 113 1.23 11.23 8.97
C VAL A 113 2.08 12.39 8.43
N ILE A 114 2.32 12.45 7.12
CA ILE A 114 3.07 13.54 6.48
C ILE A 114 2.37 14.89 6.73
N LEU A 115 1.06 14.98 6.51
CA LEU A 115 0.29 16.20 6.74
C LEU A 115 0.37 16.64 8.20
N LEU A 116 0.28 15.71 9.14
CA LEU A 116 0.38 15.98 10.57
C LEU A 116 1.77 16.50 10.95
N CYS A 117 2.84 15.89 10.45
CA CYS A 117 4.21 16.36 10.64
C CYS A 117 4.37 17.78 10.11
N ILE A 118 3.94 18.05 8.86
CA ILE A 118 4.03 19.39 8.26
C ILE A 118 3.21 20.41 9.06
N ALA A 119 1.97 20.07 9.41
CA ALA A 119 1.10 20.96 10.18
C ALA A 119 1.74 21.31 11.54
N LYS A 120 2.35 20.36 12.24
CA LYS A 120 3.02 20.62 13.52
C LYS A 120 4.35 21.38 13.40
N ILE A 121 5.00 21.34 12.24
CA ILE A 121 6.19 22.15 11.95
C ILE A 121 5.81 23.59 11.60
N VAL A 122 4.76 23.77 10.77
CA VAL A 122 4.37 25.07 10.20
C VAL A 122 3.44 25.86 11.11
N ALA A 123 2.47 25.22 11.75
CA ALA A 123 1.45 25.89 12.57
C ALA A 123 1.89 26.10 14.03
N ASN A 124 3.19 26.01 14.33
CA ASN A 124 3.74 26.14 15.68
C ASN A 124 4.80 27.21 15.78
#